data_AF-A0A5B9W7X6-F1
#
_entry.id   AF-A0A5B9W7X6-F1
#
_cell.length_a   1.000
_cell.length_b   1.000
_cell.length_c   1.000
_cell.angle_alpha   90.00
_cell.angle_beta   90.00
_cell.angle_gamma   90.00
#
_symmetry.space_group_name_H-M   'P 1'
#
loop_
_entity.id
_entity.type
_entity.pdbx_description
1 polymer ?
#
loop_
_entity_poly.entity_id
_entity_poly.type
_entity_poly.pdbx_seq_one_letter_code
_entity_poly.pdbx_strand_id
1 'polypeptide(L)' 'MAMTYFRVNGGPGGPASEAGTTKEVQSLLRDAPVGEYTIDLITADRAGGEGSSQHWGRAIKHQDGAVHLESDMPGE' A
#
# COMPACT_ATOMS: atom_id res chain seq x y z
N MET A 1 -18.48 10.17 3.74
CA MET A 1 -17.91 10.51 2.42
C MET A 1 -16.84 9.46 2.21
N ALA A 2 -16.94 8.64 1.16
CA ALA A 2 -15.96 7.58 0.95
C ALA A 2 -14.59 8.19 0.63
N MET A 3 -13.59 7.82 1.41
CA MET A 3 -12.19 8.17 1.18
C MET A 3 -11.47 6.98 0.58
N THR A 4 -10.45 7.28 -0.23
CA THR A 4 -9.59 6.27 -0.82
C THR A 4 -8.35 6.08 0.07
N TYR A 5 -8.12 4.85 0.50
CA TYR A 5 -6.97 4.42 1.28
C TYR A 5 -6.12 3.45 0.45
N PHE A 6 -4.84 3.33 0.77
CA PHE A 6 -3.89 2.38 0.21
C PHE A 6 -3.61 1.30 1.25
N ARG A 7 -3.74 0.03 0.89
CA ARG A 7 -3.45 -1.12 1.75
C ARG A 7 -2.34 -1.94 1.16
N VAL A 8 -1.40 -2.37 2.00
CA VAL A 8 -0.36 -3.32 1.59
C VAL A 8 -0.87 -4.76 1.79
N ASN A 9 -0.90 -5.55 0.72
CA ASN A 9 -1.47 -6.89 0.70
C ASN A 9 -0.42 -7.92 0.26
N GLY A 10 0.57 -8.13 1.13
CA GLY A 10 1.64 -9.13 0.96
C GLY A 10 3.04 -8.53 0.93
N GLY A 11 4.05 -9.39 0.98
CA GLY A 11 5.47 -9.03 0.98
C GLY A 11 6.33 -10.02 1.78
N PRO A 12 7.67 -9.90 1.72
CA PRO A 12 8.55 -10.70 2.57
C PRO A 12 8.27 -10.33 4.04
N GLY A 13 7.88 -11.31 4.86
CA GLY A 13 7.56 -11.09 6.28
C GLY A 13 6.06 -11.07 6.63
N GLY A 14 5.16 -11.20 5.66
CA GLY A 14 3.72 -11.32 5.91
C GLY A 14 2.91 -10.08 5.50
N PRO A 15 1.58 -10.12 5.62
CA PRO A 15 0.72 -9.06 5.13
C PRO A 15 0.87 -7.81 6.01
N ALA A 16 1.40 -6.73 5.45
CA ALA A 16 1.40 -5.42 6.12
C ALA A 16 -0.01 -4.82 6.05
N SER A 17 -0.96 -5.41 6.79
CA SER A 17 -2.41 -5.25 6.67
C SER A 17 -2.99 -3.93 7.19
N GLU A 18 -2.29 -2.81 7.02
CA GLU A 18 -2.85 -1.49 7.35
C GLU A 18 -3.22 -0.74 6.08
N ALA A 19 -4.49 -0.30 6.02
CA ALA A 19 -5.00 0.58 4.99
C ALA A 19 -4.86 2.02 5.49
N GLY A 20 -4.07 2.85 4.80
CA GLY A 20 -3.78 4.22 5.19
C GLY A 20 -3.57 5.13 3.99
N THR A 21 -3.10 6.35 4.21
CA THR A 21 -2.68 7.24 3.12
C THR A 21 -1.38 6.77 2.47
N THR A 22 -1.02 7.30 1.30
CA THR A 22 0.28 7.01 0.64
C THR A 22 1.46 7.27 1.58
N LYS A 23 1.38 8.32 2.41
CA LYS A 23 2.40 8.66 3.41
C LYS A 23 2.50 7.61 4.52
N GLU A 24 1.36 7.10 4.99
CA GLU A 24 1.33 6.04 6.00
C GLU A 24 1.88 4.72 5.45
N VAL A 25 1.55 4.37 4.20
CA VAL A 25 2.15 3.21 3.52
C VAL A 25 3.66 3.36 3.36
N GLN A 26 4.16 4.54 2.99
CA GLN A 26 5.62 4.77 2.93
C GLN A 26 6.29 4.63 4.30
N SER A 27 5.66 5.13 5.36
CA SER A 27 6.14 4.95 6.73
C SER A 27 6.12 3.48 7.15
N LEU A 28 5.05 2.74 6.84
CA LEU A 28 4.93 1.30 7.11
C LEU A 28 6.04 0.50 6.42
N LEU A 29 6.28 0.79 5.14
CA LEU A 29 7.34 0.17 4.34
C LEU A 29 8.75 0.66 4.70
N ARG A 30 8.87 1.69 5.54
CA ARG A 30 10.17 2.16 6.01
C ARG A 30 10.85 1.12 6.90
N ASP A 31 10.07 0.53 7.81
CA ASP A 31 10.50 -0.48 8.79
C ASP A 31 10.27 -1.92 8.30
N ALA A 32 9.56 -2.10 7.18
CA ALA A 32 9.39 -3.38 6.53
C ALA A 32 10.70 -3.89 5.88
N PRO A 33 10.90 -5.20 5.77
CA PRO A 33 12.08 -5.75 5.09
C PRO A 33 12.14 -5.37 3.61
N VAL A 34 13.31 -5.55 3.03
CA VAL A 34 13.54 -5.29 1.60
C VAL A 34 12.75 -6.29 0.76
N GLY A 35 12.04 -5.79 -0.26
CA GLY A 35 11.33 -6.59 -1.23
C GLY A 35 10.12 -5.90 -1.85
N GLU A 36 9.32 -6.68 -2.56
CA GLU A 36 8.14 -6.23 -3.28
C GLU A 36 6.87 -6.45 -2.44
N TYR A 37 5.99 -5.47 -2.47
CA TYR A 37 4.76 -5.40 -1.70
C TYR A 37 3.61 -5.03 -2.63
N THR A 38 2.52 -5.79 -2.60
CA THR A 38 1.32 -5.47 -3.40
C THR A 38 0.53 -4.36 -2.71
N ILE A 39 0.03 -3.38 -3.47
CA ILE A 39 -0.78 -2.27 -2.98
C ILE A 39 -2.18 -2.32 -3.60
N ASP A 40 -3.20 -2.24 -2.75
CA ASP A 40 -4.60 -2.13 -3.15
C ASP A 40 -5.18 -0.78 -2.71
N LEU A 41 -5.98 -0.14 -3.56
CA LEU A 41 -6.87 0.95 -3.16
C LEU A 41 -8.10 0.39 -2.48
N ILE A 42 -8.43 0.93 -1.31
CA ILE A 42 -9.67 0.65 -0.58
C ILE A 42 -10.49 1.93 -0.53
N THR A 43 -11.65 1.91 -1.18
CA THR A 43 -12.62 3.00 -1.05
C THR A 43 -13.59 2.65 0.07
N ALA A 44 -13.46 3.33 1.21
CA ALA A 44 -14.24 3.09 2.42
C ALA A 44 -14.60 4.40 3.12
N ASP A 45 -15.61 4.37 4.01
CA ASP A 45 -15.92 5.53 4.85
C ASP A 45 -14.88 5.72 5.98
N ARG A 46 -14.06 4.69 6.26
CA ARG A 46 -12.95 4.73 7.23
C ARG A 46 -11.79 3.80 6.84
N ALA A 47 -10.59 4.12 7.32
CA ALA A 47 -9.41 3.27 7.21
C ALA A 47 -9.68 1.85 7.77
N GLY A 48 -9.32 0.81 7.00
CA GLY A 48 -9.53 -0.59 7.38
C GLY A 48 -10.99 -1.07 7.37
N GLY A 49 -11.93 -0.31 6.81
CA GLY A 49 -13.30 -0.79 6.58
C GLY A 49 -13.38 -1.82 5.45
N GLU A 50 -14.49 -2.60 5.40
CA GLU A 50 -14.85 -3.52 4.31
C GLU A 50 -15.25 -2.78 3.01
N GLY A 51 -14.52 -1.71 2.67
CA GLY A 51 -14.72 -0.97 1.43
C GLY A 51 -14.42 -1.80 0.19
N SER A 52 -14.67 -1.23 -0.97
CA SER A 52 -14.26 -1.85 -2.24
C SER A 52 -12.74 -1.81 -2.36
N SER A 53 -12.10 -2.98 -2.40
CA SER A 53 -10.68 -3.11 -2.67
C SER A 53 -10.43 -3.33 -4.17
N GLN A 54 -9.57 -2.52 -4.76
CA GLN A 54 -9.09 -2.68 -6.12
C GLN A 54 -7.57 -2.66 -6.12
N HIS A 55 -6.95 -3.51 -6.94
CA HIS A 55 -5.51 -3.48 -7.12
C HIS A 55 -5.04 -2.11 -7.68
N TRP A 56 -4.11 -1.47 -6.98
CA TRP A 56 -3.51 -0.20 -7.38
C TRP A 56 -2.19 -0.38 -8.10
N GLY A 57 -1.36 -1.28 -7.57
CA GLY A 57 -0.03 -1.56 -8.09
C GLY A 57 0.86 -2.16 -7.01
N ARG A 58 2.11 -1.73 -6.94
CA ARG A 58 3.11 -2.30 -6.03
C ARG A 58 4.03 -1.27 -5.41
N ALA A 59 4.61 -1.63 -4.29
CA ALA A 59 5.68 -0.90 -3.63
C ALA A 59 6.94 -1.76 -3.57
N ILE A 60 8.08 -1.16 -3.84
CA ILE A 60 9.38 -1.82 -3.86
C ILE A 60 10.25 -1.16 -2.79
N LYS A 61 10.60 -1.91 -1.76
CA LYS A 61 11.60 -1.50 -0.77
C LYS A 61 12.97 -1.90 -1.28
N HIS A 62 13.82 -0.92 -1.53
CA HIS A 62 15.20 -1.12 -1.95
C HIS A 62 16.14 -1.32 -0.74
N GLN A 63 17.29 -1.97 -0.98
CA GLN A 63 18.33 -2.19 0.04
C GLN A 63 18.90 -0.91 0.65
N ASP A 64 18.86 0.19 -0.10
CA ASP A 64 19.27 1.54 0.35
C ASP A 64 18.25 2.16 1.34
N GLY A 65 17.10 1.53 1.55
CA GLY A 65 16.03 2.04 2.41
C GLY A 65 14.98 2.88 1.69
N ALA A 66 15.21 3.21 0.41
CA ALA A 66 14.24 3.87 -0.45
C ALA A 66 12.99 3.01 -0.69
N VAL A 67 11.82 3.64 -0.67
CA VAL A 67 10.53 3.02 -1.02
C VAL A 67 10.07 3.62 -2.34
N HIS A 68 9.94 2.80 -3.37
CA HIS A 68 9.36 3.18 -4.65
C HIS A 68 7.91 2.68 -4.72
N LEU A 69 7.00 3.52 -5.17
CA LEU A 69 5.59 3.16 -5.40
C LEU A 69 5.32 3.21 -6.89
N GLU A 70 4.85 2.11 -7.44
CA GLU A 70 4.49 1.97 -8.85
C GLU A 70 2.99 1.71 -8.95
N SER A 71 2.29 2.60 -9.66
CA SER A 71 0.87 2.42 -9.95
C SER A 71 0.71 1.62 -11.25
N ASP A 72 -0.08 0.56 -11.19
CA ASP A 72 -0.58 -0.18 -12.36
C ASP A 72 -1.86 0.47 -12.93
N MET A 73 -2.40 1.52 -12.28
CA MET A 73 -3.57 2.22 -12.80
C MET A 73 -3.20 3.07 -14.01
N PRO A 74 -3.96 2.98 -15.12
CA PRO A 74 -3.69 3.78 -16.30
C PRO A 74 -3.99 5.26 -16.03
N GLY A 75 -2.93 6.06 -15.90
CA GLY A 75 -2.95 7.51 -15.96
C GLY A 75 -3.32 8.22 -14.65
N GLU A 76 -2.29 8.70 -13.95
CA GLU A 76 -2.31 10.02 -13.30
C GLU A 76 -1.29 10.94 -14.00
#